data_AF-A0A813E690-F1
#
_entry.id   AF-A0A813E690-F1
#
_cell.length_a   1.000
_cell.length_b   1.000
_cell.length_c   1.000
_cell.angle_alpha   90.00
_cell.angle_beta   90.00
_cell.angle_gamma   90.00
#
_symmetry.space_group_name_H-M   'P 1'
#
loop_
_entity.id
_entity.type
_entity.pdbx_description
1 polymer ?
#
loop_
_entity_poly.entity_id
_entity_poly.type
_entity_poly.pdbx_seq_one_letter_code
_entity_poly.pdbx_strand_id
1 'polypeptide(L)'
;MLLDDCLSMDKVRVAYMHLVSSFFDVCAGIAQGRKASVFNFNTAVKSLHDTIALKSTGVAPHISRWARCIIEHAHAVCPASGATHDDSIIVAVVNEILQTPGDDTRTAILISTIKSAGDRLLAVDCTQKLLFVDFQYVDDIVSPASSVAQCSQIWEACETYTYDHGPKFNLGPSKSAIMPVGDSPVPADADLPTYFGQPICVVFSYRYVGVLFDNAFTMEAHFSQSIVRWHDAFNDHVGAGTAMNLPFLILAATVPQFVISTALHGVALCVSVPQAERSLNHMHAEWARSVLGIRGHRQGGWQALVACCGWPQRLGTCMLGEAIMLEARMMLLPPTNPARMLLLFARNSFLPCWATAVMDLRVRLGNLPDIRRWLGDEMAEAASLDPAVRRNSLRRFRTTIVSPSLTQYDQTAFEAAGANADWPVCEFLHTPCDFPMLLLEANFSSTQWKSLRVWALVRATGCWPLPLFGMTELQRVLDFCPLCGASLADLCHILQLCSGTESMRKELVLCYFVMVAIPQLAVSRTSGT
;
A
#
# COMPACT_ATOMS: atom_id res chain seq x y z
N MET A 1 9.88 7.42 -8.28
CA MET A 1 8.84 8.35 -8.79
C MET A 1 7.40 7.90 -8.55
N LEU A 2 6.79 6.97 -9.32
CA LEU A 2 5.51 6.31 -8.91
C LEU A 2 5.67 5.63 -7.53
N LEU A 3 6.89 5.16 -7.32
CA LEU A 3 7.45 4.61 -6.10
C LEU A 3 7.70 5.61 -4.96
N ASP A 4 7.99 6.88 -5.26
CA ASP A 4 8.15 7.89 -4.19
C ASP A 4 6.78 8.26 -3.62
N ASP A 5 5.75 8.18 -4.46
CA ASP A 5 4.35 8.26 -4.04
C ASP A 5 3.86 7.01 -3.31
N CYS A 6 4.44 5.83 -3.52
CA CYS A 6 4.19 4.64 -2.70
C CYS A 6 4.93 4.69 -1.36
N LEU A 7 6.15 5.25 -1.34
CA LEU A 7 6.93 5.49 -0.12
C LEU A 7 6.37 6.65 0.71
N SER A 8 5.70 7.63 0.09
CA SER A 8 4.96 8.67 0.83
C SER A 8 3.63 8.19 1.44
N MET A 9 3.14 7.01 1.00
CA MET A 9 2.06 6.27 1.68
C MET A 9 2.59 5.43 2.85
N ASP A 10 3.91 5.34 3.05
CA ASP A 10 4.49 4.71 4.24
C ASP A 10 4.27 5.65 5.45
N LYS A 11 3.04 5.65 5.92
CA LYS A 11 2.63 6.24 7.20
C LYS A 11 3.04 5.38 8.37
N VAL A 12 3.89 4.37 8.18
CA VAL A 12 4.67 3.82 9.28
C VAL A 12 5.81 4.81 9.60
N ARG A 13 5.43 6.03 10.00
CA ARG A 13 6.09 6.59 11.18
C ARG A 13 5.84 5.53 12.23
N VAL A 14 6.85 4.71 12.48
CA VAL A 14 6.76 3.83 13.63
C VAL A 14 6.69 4.76 14.83
N ALA A 15 5.47 5.00 15.31
CA ALA A 15 5.25 5.49 16.64
C ALA A 15 5.66 4.34 17.56
N TYR A 16 6.97 4.14 17.71
CA TYR A 16 7.55 3.45 18.86
C TYR A 16 7.39 4.38 20.07
N MET A 17 6.16 4.78 20.38
CA MET A 17 5.87 5.37 21.67
C MET A 17 6.05 4.26 22.70
N HIS A 18 6.96 4.51 23.63
CA HIS A 18 7.18 3.82 24.91
C HIS A 18 8.26 2.72 25.00
N LEU A 19 8.99 2.35 23.94
CA LEU A 19 9.98 1.25 24.02
C LEU A 19 11.40 1.52 23.46
N VAL A 20 11.74 2.78 23.16
CA VAL A 20 13.13 3.16 22.89
C VAL A 20 13.50 4.26 23.88
N SER A 21 14.53 4.00 24.69
CA SER A 21 15.12 4.98 25.61
C SER A 21 15.45 6.28 24.88
N SER A 22 15.50 7.38 25.61
CA SER A 22 15.85 8.75 25.21
C SER A 22 17.25 8.95 24.57
N PHE A 23 17.83 7.90 23.99
CA PHE A 23 19.16 7.84 23.37
C PHE A 23 19.15 7.57 21.86
N PHE A 24 17.99 7.40 21.22
CA PHE A 24 17.88 7.35 19.75
C PHE A 24 17.30 8.65 19.21
N ASP A 25 18.16 9.65 19.08
CA ASP A 25 17.87 10.87 18.36
C ASP A 25 18.21 10.63 16.87
N VAL A 26 17.18 10.44 16.04
CA VAL A 26 17.30 10.19 14.60
C VAL A 26 17.54 11.54 13.89
N CYS A 27 18.72 12.13 14.13
CA CYS A 27 19.13 13.42 13.56
C CYS A 27 20.58 13.42 13.05
N ALA A 28 21.04 12.31 12.47
CA ALA A 28 22.26 12.30 11.68
C ALA A 28 22.20 11.22 10.60
N GLY A 29 22.36 11.64 9.34
CA GLY A 29 22.42 10.76 8.16
C GLY A 29 23.60 9.80 8.21
N ILE A 30 23.43 8.69 8.92
CA ILE A 30 24.22 7.48 8.72
C ILE A 30 23.39 6.60 7.79
N ALA A 31 23.85 6.46 6.54
CA ALA A 31 23.34 5.46 5.61
C ALA A 31 23.32 4.10 6.34
N GLN A 32 22.19 3.41 6.34
CA GLN A 32 22.04 2.10 6.98
C GLN A 32 23.25 1.20 6.64
N GLY A 33 24.13 1.00 7.62
CA GLY A 33 25.28 0.10 7.50
C GLY A 33 26.52 0.56 6.70
N ARG A 34 26.68 1.85 6.35
CA ARG A 34 27.88 2.30 5.60
C ARG A 34 28.72 3.36 6.34
N LYS A 35 30.05 3.27 6.17
CA LYS A 35 31.08 4.15 6.76
C LYS A 35 31.26 5.49 6.02
N ALA A 36 30.46 5.79 5.00
CA ALA A 36 30.58 6.99 4.18
C ALA A 36 29.36 7.92 4.39
N SER A 37 29.59 9.23 4.35
CA SER A 37 28.49 10.22 4.43
C SER A 37 27.57 10.10 3.21
N VAL A 38 26.28 10.42 3.41
CA VAL A 38 25.25 10.43 2.37
C VAL A 38 25.65 11.33 1.18
N PHE A 39 26.44 12.38 1.42
CA PHE A 39 26.95 13.27 0.37
C PHE A 39 28.10 12.68 -0.43
N ASN A 40 29.06 12.00 0.20
CA ASN A 40 30.09 11.28 -0.53
C ASN A 40 29.47 10.23 -1.43
N PHE A 41 28.42 9.55 -0.93
CA PHE A 41 27.62 8.64 -1.74
C PHE A 41 26.89 9.36 -2.88
N ASN A 42 26.15 10.44 -2.62
CA ASN A 42 25.39 11.15 -3.66
C ASN A 42 26.26 11.84 -4.72
N THR A 43 27.41 12.39 -4.33
CA THR A 43 28.39 12.98 -5.25
C THR A 43 29.04 11.91 -6.12
N ALA A 44 29.38 10.75 -5.55
CA ALA A 44 29.86 9.62 -6.32
C ALA A 44 28.76 9.12 -7.27
N VAL A 45 27.52 8.94 -6.76
CA VAL A 45 26.36 8.53 -7.56
C VAL A 45 26.02 9.55 -8.65
N LYS A 46 26.35 10.84 -8.49
CA LYS A 46 26.24 11.82 -9.57
C LYS A 46 27.15 11.49 -10.76
N SER A 47 28.41 11.14 -10.52
CA SER A 47 29.32 10.73 -11.60
C SER A 47 28.77 9.50 -12.34
N LEU A 48 28.25 8.53 -11.58
CA LEU A 48 27.57 7.37 -12.16
C LEU A 48 26.32 7.77 -12.95
N HIS A 49 25.47 8.64 -12.38
CA HIS A 49 24.28 9.16 -13.03
C HIS A 49 24.61 9.85 -14.34
N ASP A 50 25.59 10.77 -14.36
CA ASP A 50 25.96 11.54 -15.55
C ASP A 50 26.52 10.61 -16.63
N THR A 51 27.33 9.62 -16.24
CA THR A 51 27.89 8.63 -17.16
C THR A 51 26.81 7.70 -17.72
N ILE A 52 25.88 7.22 -16.88
CA ILE A 52 24.73 6.43 -17.32
C ILE A 52 23.80 7.26 -18.20
N ALA A 53 23.53 8.53 -17.86
CA ALA A 53 22.64 9.42 -18.61
C ALA A 53 23.16 9.67 -20.03
N LEU A 54 24.48 9.78 -20.21
CA LEU A 54 25.12 9.90 -21.52
C LEU A 54 25.02 8.61 -22.35
N LYS A 55 24.97 7.47 -21.67
CA LYS A 55 24.97 6.14 -22.28
C LYS A 55 23.59 5.52 -22.38
N SER A 56 22.56 6.06 -21.73
CA SER A 56 21.18 5.55 -21.67
C SER A 56 20.25 6.33 -22.60
N THR A 57 19.29 5.65 -23.23
CA THR A 57 18.25 6.29 -24.06
C THR A 57 17.08 6.82 -23.23
N GLY A 58 17.12 6.70 -21.90
CA GLY A 58 16.03 7.09 -21.01
C GLY A 58 16.47 7.89 -19.78
N VAL A 59 15.46 8.38 -19.06
CA VAL A 59 15.60 9.26 -17.89
C VAL A 59 16.46 8.57 -16.82
N ALA A 60 17.68 9.06 -16.62
CA ALA A 60 18.54 8.67 -15.50
C ALA A 60 17.86 9.02 -14.16
N PRO A 61 18.17 8.31 -13.06
CA PRO A 61 17.46 8.50 -11.79
C PRO A 61 17.52 9.96 -11.36
N HIS A 62 16.35 10.54 -11.05
CA HIS A 62 16.29 11.92 -10.58
C HIS A 62 17.02 12.04 -9.24
N ILE A 63 18.29 12.48 -9.28
CA ILE A 63 18.88 13.21 -8.16
C ILE A 63 17.95 14.41 -7.91
N SER A 64 17.59 14.66 -6.65
CA SER A 64 16.67 15.74 -6.33
C SER A 64 17.11 17.03 -7.03
N ARG A 65 16.17 17.77 -7.63
CA ARG A 65 16.47 18.99 -8.40
C ARG A 65 17.32 19.97 -7.60
N TRP A 66 17.13 19.97 -6.27
CA TRP A 66 17.94 20.70 -5.29
C TRP A 66 19.38 20.21 -5.20
N ALA A 67 19.61 18.92 -4.94
CA ALA A 67 20.96 18.36 -4.88
C ALA A 67 21.70 18.56 -6.22
N ARG A 68 20.98 18.40 -7.33
CA ARG A 68 21.52 18.66 -8.67
C ARG A 68 21.96 20.11 -8.86
N CYS A 69 21.11 21.10 -8.56
CA CYS A 69 21.45 22.52 -8.70
C CYS A 69 22.62 22.94 -7.81
N ILE A 70 22.65 22.49 -6.54
CA ILE A 70 23.73 22.82 -5.60
C ILE A 70 25.06 22.21 -6.06
N ILE A 71 25.06 20.94 -6.47
CA ILE A 71 26.28 20.25 -6.94
C ILE A 71 26.73 20.79 -8.30
N GLU A 72 25.83 21.09 -9.24
CA GLU A 72 26.16 21.70 -10.53
C GLU A 72 26.78 23.10 -10.37
N HIS A 73 26.22 23.93 -9.49
CA HIS A 73 26.79 25.25 -9.20
C HIS A 73 28.13 25.15 -8.49
N ALA A 74 28.29 24.21 -7.54
CA ALA A 74 29.56 23.96 -6.86
C ALA A 74 30.66 23.45 -7.81
N HIS A 75 30.31 22.60 -8.79
CA HIS A 75 31.26 22.09 -9.78
C HIS A 75 31.63 23.11 -10.85
N ALA A 76 30.68 23.94 -11.31
CA ALA A 76 30.91 24.92 -12.37
C ALA A 76 31.93 26.02 -12.00
N VAL A 77 32.21 26.20 -10.70
CA VAL A 77 33.02 27.30 -10.18
C VAL A 77 34.37 26.80 -9.61
N CYS A 78 34.76 25.53 -9.83
CA CYS A 78 35.94 24.96 -9.17
C CYS A 78 37.07 24.52 -10.12
N PRO A 79 38.29 25.05 -9.95
CA PRO A 79 39.53 24.38 -10.36
C PRO A 79 39.99 23.40 -9.27
N ALA A 80 40.49 22.24 -9.67
CA ALA A 80 41.02 21.23 -8.75
C ALA A 80 42.34 21.72 -8.12
N SER A 81 42.41 21.93 -6.81
CA SER A 81 43.68 21.90 -6.07
C SER A 81 43.47 21.64 -4.58
N GLY A 82 44.40 20.90 -3.99
CA GLY A 82 44.45 20.61 -2.56
C GLY A 82 44.82 21.85 -1.76
N ALA A 83 43.98 22.22 -0.79
CA ALA A 83 44.27 23.26 0.17
C ALA A 83 43.73 22.86 1.55
N THR A 84 44.42 23.33 2.58
CA THR A 84 44.16 23.15 4.01
C THR A 84 42.83 23.76 4.44
N HIS A 85 42.11 23.04 5.29
CA HIS A 85 40.80 23.38 5.85
C HIS A 85 40.83 24.67 6.71
N ASP A 86 39.87 25.57 6.53
CA ASP A 86 39.64 26.74 7.40
C ASP A 86 38.20 26.72 7.95
N ASP A 87 38.06 26.15 9.15
CA ASP A 87 36.78 25.96 9.85
C ASP A 87 36.04 27.29 10.14
N SER A 88 36.77 28.41 10.22
CA SER A 88 36.16 29.70 10.56
C SER A 88 35.25 30.24 9.45
N ILE A 89 35.63 29.99 8.19
CA ILE A 89 34.86 30.38 7.00
C ILE A 89 33.61 29.50 6.87
N ILE A 90 33.74 28.20 7.14
CA ILE A 90 32.63 27.23 7.10
C ILE A 90 31.57 27.62 8.13
N VAL A 91 31.97 27.89 9.37
CA VAL A 91 31.06 28.29 10.45
C VAL A 91 30.34 29.61 10.11
N ALA A 92 31.04 30.60 9.54
CA ALA A 92 30.44 31.86 9.14
C ALA A 92 29.37 31.66 8.03
N VAL A 93 29.70 30.90 7.00
CA VAL A 93 28.79 30.58 5.89
C VAL A 93 27.58 29.79 6.36
N VAL A 94 27.79 28.77 7.20
CA VAL A 94 26.69 27.98 7.80
C VAL A 94 25.77 28.87 8.62
N ASN A 95 26.31 29.71 9.49
CA ASN A 95 25.51 30.63 10.31
C ASN A 95 24.70 31.62 9.46
N GLU A 96 25.26 32.11 8.35
CA GLU A 96 24.53 33.00 7.46
C GLU A 96 23.39 32.27 6.72
N ILE A 97 23.62 31.04 6.26
CA ILE A 97 22.58 30.19 5.65
C ILE A 97 21.44 29.92 6.63
N LEU A 98 21.76 29.69 7.91
CA LEU A 98 20.76 29.49 8.97
C LEU A 98 19.91 30.72 9.25
N GLN A 99 20.41 31.92 8.96
CA GLN A 99 19.65 33.17 9.11
C GLN A 99 18.73 33.45 7.90
N THR A 100 18.91 32.74 6.79
CA THR A 100 18.08 32.87 5.58
C THR A 100 17.54 31.51 5.10
N PRO A 101 16.71 30.83 5.91
CA PRO A 101 16.17 29.53 5.56
C PRO A 101 15.23 29.63 4.33
N GLY A 102 15.50 28.82 3.29
CA GLY A 102 14.67 28.71 2.08
C GLY A 102 15.04 29.63 0.91
N ASP A 103 16.17 30.34 0.97
CA ASP A 103 16.73 31.09 -0.16
C ASP A 103 17.85 30.30 -0.86
N ASP A 104 17.46 29.50 -1.84
CA ASP A 104 18.30 28.50 -2.51
C ASP A 104 19.45 29.12 -3.31
N THR A 105 19.17 30.26 -3.93
CA THR A 105 20.14 30.98 -4.76
C THR A 105 21.21 31.59 -3.86
N ARG A 106 20.80 32.19 -2.74
CA ARG A 106 21.71 32.73 -1.75
C ARG A 106 22.54 31.64 -1.07
N THR A 107 21.93 30.50 -0.76
CA THR A 107 22.63 29.34 -0.19
C THR A 107 23.72 28.82 -1.13
N ALA A 108 23.41 28.68 -2.42
CA ALA A 108 24.38 28.29 -3.44
C ALA A 108 25.51 29.32 -3.60
N ILE A 109 25.18 30.62 -3.58
CA ILE A 109 26.16 31.71 -3.63
C ILE A 109 27.09 31.64 -2.41
N LEU A 110 26.54 31.52 -1.20
CA LEU A 110 27.31 31.47 0.04
C LEU A 110 28.23 30.25 0.11
N ILE A 111 27.75 29.06 -0.29
CA ILE A 111 28.59 27.86 -0.37
C ILE A 111 29.69 28.04 -1.42
N SER A 112 29.41 28.67 -2.56
CA SER A 112 30.41 28.86 -3.61
C SER A 112 31.57 29.78 -3.20
N THR A 113 31.41 30.60 -2.15
CA THR A 113 32.50 31.43 -1.58
C THR A 113 33.61 30.62 -0.91
N ILE A 114 33.32 29.39 -0.48
CA ILE A 114 34.31 28.50 0.13
C ILE A 114 35.15 27.88 -0.98
N LYS A 115 36.48 28.03 -0.93
CA LYS A 115 37.37 27.65 -2.04
C LYS A 115 37.64 26.15 -2.14
N SER A 116 37.70 25.45 -1.01
CA SER A 116 37.97 24.01 -0.96
C SER A 116 36.71 23.20 -1.24
N ALA A 117 36.83 22.16 -2.07
CA ALA A 117 35.73 21.23 -2.31
C ALA A 117 35.35 20.46 -1.04
N GLY A 118 36.33 20.06 -0.23
CA GLY A 118 36.09 19.39 1.06
C GLY A 118 35.35 20.30 2.06
N ASP A 119 35.73 21.57 2.13
CA ASP A 119 35.10 22.55 3.04
C ASP A 119 33.69 22.95 2.60
N ARG A 120 33.45 23.01 1.29
CA ARG A 120 32.10 23.20 0.75
C ARG A 120 31.17 22.06 1.10
N LEU A 121 31.64 20.83 0.94
CA LEU A 121 30.90 19.63 1.34
C LEU A 121 30.65 19.65 2.85
N LEU A 122 31.64 20.05 3.67
CA LEU A 122 31.47 20.18 5.11
C LEU A 122 30.46 21.28 5.50
N ALA A 123 30.45 22.42 4.81
CA ALA A 123 29.46 23.49 5.04
C ALA A 123 28.03 23.05 4.65
N VAL A 124 27.91 22.28 3.57
CA VAL A 124 26.64 21.65 3.18
C VAL A 124 26.19 20.63 4.22
N ASP A 125 27.09 19.78 4.74
CA ASP A 125 26.82 18.84 5.84
C ASP A 125 26.34 19.56 7.11
N CYS A 126 26.99 20.68 7.47
CA CYS A 126 26.66 21.46 8.66
C CYS A 126 25.30 22.18 8.56
N THR A 127 24.92 22.63 7.37
CA THR A 127 23.60 23.25 7.12
C THR A 127 22.47 22.21 7.02
N GLN A 128 22.80 20.95 6.69
CA GLN A 128 21.87 19.83 6.58
C GLN A 128 21.22 19.39 7.88
N LYS A 129 21.94 19.49 9.00
CA LYS A 129 21.36 19.19 10.32
C LYS A 129 20.15 20.09 10.67
N LEU A 130 19.93 21.18 9.93
CA LEU A 130 18.98 22.22 10.28
C LEU A 130 17.98 22.58 9.16
N LEU A 131 18.24 22.26 7.88
CA LEU A 131 17.43 22.76 6.75
C LEU A 131 17.06 21.75 5.64
N PHE A 132 17.71 20.60 5.51
CA PHE A 132 17.55 19.71 4.36
C PHE A 132 16.87 18.39 4.77
N VAL A 133 15.58 18.25 4.46
CA VAL A 133 14.77 17.07 4.84
C VAL A 133 14.70 16.01 3.72
N ASP A 134 15.03 16.38 2.47
CA ASP A 134 14.73 15.56 1.28
C ASP A 134 15.99 15.10 0.51
N PHE A 135 16.90 14.40 1.18
CA PHE A 135 17.86 13.55 0.47
C PHE A 135 17.31 12.13 0.38
N GLN A 136 16.86 11.75 -0.81
CA GLN A 136 16.43 10.39 -1.06
C GLN A 136 17.65 9.49 -1.29
N TYR A 137 17.85 8.57 -0.35
CA TYR A 137 18.82 7.50 -0.41
C TYR A 137 18.23 6.36 -1.25
N VAL A 138 18.78 6.07 -2.43
CA VAL A 138 18.38 4.90 -3.22
C VAL A 138 19.64 4.13 -3.61
N ASP A 139 19.88 3.00 -2.93
CA ASP A 139 20.93 2.03 -3.27
C ASP A 139 20.59 1.21 -4.53
N ASP A 140 19.32 1.23 -4.95
CA ASP A 140 18.81 0.49 -6.11
C ASP A 140 18.71 1.42 -7.35
N ILE A 141 19.45 1.09 -8.41
CA ILE A 141 19.44 1.83 -9.67
C ILE A 141 18.73 1.00 -10.73
N VAL A 142 17.83 1.63 -11.48
CA VAL A 142 17.23 1.07 -12.69
C VAL A 142 17.56 1.99 -13.86
N SER A 143 18.23 1.45 -14.88
CA SER A 143 18.51 2.17 -16.12
C SER A 143 17.83 1.49 -17.29
N PRO A 144 16.98 2.18 -18.06
CA PRO A 144 16.47 1.64 -19.32
C PRO A 144 17.61 1.52 -20.33
N ALA A 145 17.52 0.51 -21.18
CA ALA A 145 18.43 0.30 -22.30
C ALA A 145 17.62 -0.19 -23.51
N SER A 146 17.92 0.37 -24.67
CA SER A 146 17.30 0.08 -25.97
C SER A 146 17.98 -1.05 -26.73
N SER A 147 19.16 -1.50 -26.28
CA SER A 147 19.92 -2.58 -26.91
C SER A 147 20.89 -3.24 -25.92
N VAL A 148 21.34 -4.46 -26.26
CA VAL A 148 22.39 -5.19 -25.50
C VAL A 148 23.70 -4.39 -25.44
N ALA A 149 24.09 -3.75 -26.54
CA ALA A 149 25.29 -2.91 -26.57
C ALA A 149 25.19 -1.74 -25.57
N GLN A 150 24.00 -1.15 -25.44
CA GLN A 150 23.76 -0.11 -24.46
C GLN A 150 23.81 -0.63 -23.02
N CYS A 151 23.29 -1.84 -22.77
CA CYS A 151 23.46 -2.51 -21.47
C CYS A 151 24.96 -2.68 -21.13
N SER A 152 25.79 -3.10 -22.08
CA SER A 152 27.25 -3.22 -21.87
C SER A 152 27.89 -1.88 -21.52
N GLN A 153 27.52 -0.80 -22.21
CA GLN A 153 28.02 0.55 -21.92
C GLN A 153 27.64 1.02 -20.51
N ILE A 154 26.40 0.73 -20.06
CA ILE A 154 25.94 1.05 -18.71
C ILE A 154 26.75 0.26 -17.67
N TRP A 155 26.99 -1.03 -17.90
CA TRP A 155 27.77 -1.86 -16.99
C TRP A 155 29.25 -1.46 -16.92
N GLU A 156 29.84 -1.07 -18.04
CA GLU A 156 31.17 -0.45 -18.07
C GLU A 156 31.21 0.84 -17.23
N ALA A 157 30.17 1.67 -17.28
CA ALA A 157 30.08 2.85 -16.41
C ALA A 157 30.01 2.47 -14.92
N CYS A 158 29.29 1.40 -14.58
CA CYS A 158 29.27 0.85 -13.23
C CYS A 158 30.64 0.30 -12.79
N GLU A 159 31.41 -0.32 -13.69
CA GLU A 159 32.80 -0.74 -13.43
C GLU A 159 33.71 0.47 -13.17
N THR A 160 33.68 1.49 -14.04
CA THR A 160 34.44 2.74 -13.85
C THR A 160 34.11 3.36 -12.50
N TYR A 161 32.83 3.48 -12.16
CA TYR A 161 32.39 3.98 -10.86
C TYR A 161 32.94 3.15 -9.70
N THR A 162 32.92 1.82 -9.82
CA THR A 162 33.47 0.92 -8.80
C THR A 162 34.97 1.12 -8.65
N TYR A 163 35.69 1.29 -9.76
CA TYR A 163 37.13 1.51 -9.77
C TYR A 163 37.51 2.84 -9.13
N ASP A 164 36.79 3.92 -9.48
CA ASP A 164 37.09 5.28 -9.04
C ASP A 164 36.65 5.56 -7.60
N HIS A 165 35.59 4.92 -7.13
CA HIS A 165 34.98 5.25 -5.84
C HIS A 165 35.00 4.09 -4.82
N GLY A 166 35.07 2.83 -5.26
CA GLY A 166 35.16 1.65 -4.40
C GLY A 166 33.89 0.83 -4.16
N PRO A 167 32.65 1.37 -4.12
CA PRO A 167 31.43 0.57 -3.95
C PRO A 167 31.25 -0.44 -5.08
N LYS A 168 30.95 -1.69 -4.71
CA LYS A 168 30.71 -2.79 -5.67
C LYS A 168 29.23 -3.10 -5.80
N PHE A 169 28.82 -3.44 -7.02
CA PHE A 169 27.48 -3.96 -7.28
C PHE A 169 27.40 -5.45 -6.94
N ASN A 170 26.38 -5.85 -6.20
CA ASN A 170 26.14 -7.26 -5.88
C ASN A 170 25.42 -7.92 -7.06
N LEU A 171 26.08 -8.84 -7.74
CA LEU A 171 25.47 -9.55 -8.87
C LEU A 171 24.53 -10.66 -8.38
N GLY A 172 23.44 -10.87 -9.11
CA GLY A 172 22.56 -12.02 -8.91
C GLY A 172 21.12 -11.78 -9.31
N PRO A 173 20.30 -12.84 -9.45
CA PRO A 173 18.93 -12.76 -9.97
C PRO A 173 17.97 -11.95 -9.08
N SER A 174 18.32 -11.74 -7.81
CA SER A 174 17.56 -10.91 -6.85
C SER A 174 18.34 -9.67 -6.40
N LYS A 175 19.47 -9.39 -7.05
CA LYS A 175 20.39 -8.29 -6.79
C LYS A 175 20.54 -7.50 -8.09
N SER A 176 21.73 -7.27 -8.62
CA SER A 176 21.86 -6.61 -9.92
C SER A 176 21.74 -7.60 -11.09
N ALA A 177 20.80 -7.32 -12.00
CA ALA A 177 20.47 -8.16 -13.14
C ALA A 177 19.96 -7.33 -14.33
N ILE A 178 19.88 -7.94 -15.51
CA ILE A 178 19.26 -7.39 -16.72
C ILE A 178 17.89 -8.04 -16.88
N MET A 179 16.85 -7.23 -17.11
CA MET A 179 15.52 -7.71 -17.44
C MET A 179 15.14 -7.23 -18.85
N PRO A 180 15.07 -8.13 -19.86
CA PRO A 180 14.52 -7.79 -21.15
C PRO A 180 13.05 -7.43 -20.98
N VAL A 181 12.57 -6.42 -21.71
CA VAL A 181 11.18 -5.93 -21.62
C VAL A 181 10.44 -6.26 -22.92
N GLY A 182 9.23 -6.83 -22.80
CA GLY A 182 8.41 -7.25 -23.93
C GLY A 182 9.16 -8.23 -24.83
N ASP A 183 9.15 -7.95 -26.13
CA ASP A 183 9.83 -8.76 -27.16
C ASP A 183 11.30 -8.37 -27.38
N SER A 184 11.91 -7.68 -26.41
CA SER A 184 13.33 -7.31 -26.50
C SER A 184 14.19 -8.57 -26.61
N PRO A 185 15.19 -8.60 -27.51
CA PRO A 185 16.03 -9.77 -27.70
C PRO A 185 16.81 -10.09 -26.42
N VAL A 186 16.79 -11.37 -26.04
CA VAL A 186 17.63 -11.88 -24.96
C VAL A 186 19.07 -11.96 -25.49
N PRO A 187 20.06 -11.36 -24.82
CA PRO A 187 21.46 -11.52 -25.22
C PRO A 187 21.84 -13.00 -25.23
N ALA A 188 22.56 -13.45 -26.27
CA ALA A 188 23.18 -14.77 -26.25
C ALA A 188 24.30 -14.80 -25.19
N ASP A 189 24.65 -15.98 -24.67
CA ASP A 189 25.64 -16.12 -23.59
C ASP A 189 26.99 -15.45 -23.91
N ALA A 190 27.40 -15.44 -25.19
CA ALA A 190 28.65 -14.83 -25.65
C ALA A 190 28.59 -13.28 -25.71
N ASP A 191 27.40 -12.70 -25.73
CA ASP A 191 27.15 -11.25 -25.87
C ASP A 191 26.63 -10.62 -24.56
N LEU A 192 26.62 -11.38 -23.47
CA LEU A 192 26.16 -10.89 -22.18
C LEU A 192 27.06 -9.75 -21.69
N PRO A 193 26.47 -8.61 -21.27
CA PRO A 193 27.21 -7.60 -20.53
C PRO A 193 27.94 -8.22 -19.34
N THR A 194 29.13 -7.69 -19.04
CA THR A 194 29.95 -8.17 -17.92
C THR A 194 30.22 -7.06 -16.93
N TYR A 195 30.50 -7.44 -15.68
CA TYR A 195 31.00 -6.57 -14.61
C TYR A 195 32.22 -7.23 -13.96
N PHE A 196 33.39 -6.62 -14.13
CA PHE A 196 34.72 -7.16 -13.87
C PHE A 196 34.92 -8.57 -14.48
N GLY A 197 34.49 -8.75 -15.74
CA GLY A 197 34.58 -10.01 -16.46
C GLY A 197 33.59 -11.09 -16.02
N GLN A 198 32.72 -10.81 -15.03
CA GLN A 198 31.64 -11.71 -14.64
C GLN A 198 30.38 -11.39 -15.46
N PRO A 199 29.75 -12.39 -16.11
CA PRO A 199 28.53 -12.16 -16.88
C PRO A 199 27.38 -11.74 -15.97
N ILE A 200 26.61 -10.75 -16.42
CA ILE A 200 25.43 -10.26 -15.69
C ILE A 200 24.26 -11.22 -15.89
N CYS A 201 23.59 -11.56 -14.78
CA CYS A 201 22.42 -12.42 -14.81
C CYS A 201 21.26 -11.76 -15.59
N VAL A 202 20.64 -12.52 -16.49
CA VAL A 202 19.40 -12.14 -17.16
C VAL A 202 18.21 -12.77 -16.44
N VAL A 203 17.19 -11.98 -16.13
CA VAL A 203 15.98 -12.42 -15.42
C VAL A 203 14.73 -12.00 -16.16
N PHE A 204 13.65 -12.77 -16.04
CA PHE A 204 12.34 -12.44 -16.63
C PHE A 204 11.35 -11.84 -15.61
N SER A 205 11.77 -11.77 -14.35
CA SER A 205 11.06 -11.03 -13.32
C SER A 205 12.06 -10.40 -12.36
N TYR A 206 11.78 -9.19 -11.91
CA TYR A 206 12.68 -8.43 -11.06
C TYR A 206 11.92 -7.70 -9.97
N ARG A 207 12.42 -7.80 -8.73
CA ARG A 207 11.83 -7.12 -7.59
C ARG A 207 12.51 -5.79 -7.38
N TYR A 208 11.75 -4.71 -7.51
CA TYR A 208 12.22 -3.35 -7.26
C TYR A 208 11.32 -2.68 -6.23
N VAL A 209 11.92 -2.30 -5.08
CA VAL A 209 11.24 -1.63 -3.96
C VAL A 209 9.93 -2.34 -3.56
N GLY A 210 10.03 -3.65 -3.34
CA GLY A 210 8.90 -4.49 -2.90
C GLY A 210 7.92 -4.91 -4.01
N VAL A 211 7.94 -4.27 -5.18
CA VAL A 211 7.10 -4.60 -6.33
C VAL A 211 7.82 -5.58 -7.25
N LEU A 212 7.13 -6.62 -7.71
CA LEU A 212 7.70 -7.61 -8.64
C LEU A 212 7.24 -7.29 -10.05
N PHE A 213 8.15 -6.93 -10.92
CA PHE A 213 7.86 -6.71 -12.33
C PHE A 213 8.16 -7.98 -13.10
N ASP A 214 7.25 -8.40 -13.97
CA ASP A 214 7.54 -9.33 -15.05
C ASP A 214 7.98 -8.54 -16.30
N ASN A 215 8.67 -9.22 -17.22
CA ASN A 215 9.17 -8.62 -18.46
C ASN A 215 8.07 -7.98 -19.34
N ALA A 216 6.82 -8.41 -19.21
CA ALA A 216 5.67 -7.86 -19.94
C ALA A 216 4.90 -6.79 -19.14
N PHE A 217 5.34 -6.45 -17.92
CA PHE A 217 4.66 -5.52 -17.01
C PHE A 217 3.18 -5.84 -16.76
N THR A 218 2.81 -7.12 -16.77
CA THR A 218 1.42 -7.56 -16.56
C THR A 218 0.95 -7.38 -15.12
N MET A 219 1.89 -7.38 -14.17
CA MET A 219 1.65 -7.35 -12.72
C MET A 219 1.01 -8.63 -12.16
N GLU A 220 0.83 -9.67 -12.97
CA GLU A 220 0.21 -10.94 -12.54
C GLU A 220 1.06 -11.67 -11.50
N ALA A 221 2.37 -11.72 -11.73
CA ALA A 221 3.33 -12.32 -10.80
C ALA A 221 3.38 -11.56 -9.47
N HIS A 222 3.33 -10.21 -9.53
CA HIS A 222 3.24 -9.38 -8.33
C HIS A 222 1.97 -9.69 -7.55
N PHE A 223 0.82 -9.64 -8.22
CA PHE A 223 -0.48 -9.86 -7.61
C PHE A 223 -0.55 -11.24 -6.95
N SER A 224 -0.14 -12.30 -7.65
CA SER A 224 -0.17 -13.66 -7.13
C SER A 224 0.69 -13.84 -5.88
N GLN A 225 1.92 -13.31 -5.88
CA GLN A 225 2.79 -13.36 -4.70
C GLN A 225 2.30 -12.47 -3.55
N SER A 226 1.66 -11.36 -3.88
CA SER A 226 1.11 -10.44 -2.89
C SER A 226 -0.10 -11.04 -2.18
N ILE A 227 -1.02 -11.70 -2.91
CA ILE A 227 -2.16 -12.42 -2.33
C ILE A 227 -1.71 -13.44 -1.28
N VAL A 228 -0.72 -14.27 -1.59
CA VAL A 228 -0.17 -15.25 -0.64
C VAL A 228 0.36 -14.55 0.62
N ARG A 229 1.20 -13.53 0.44
CA ARG A 229 1.79 -12.78 1.55
C ARG A 229 0.74 -12.08 2.43
N TRP A 230 -0.29 -11.51 1.83
CA TRP A 230 -1.36 -10.84 2.58
C TRP A 230 -2.24 -11.83 3.32
N HIS A 231 -2.51 -12.99 2.73
CA HIS A 231 -3.22 -14.07 3.39
C HIS A 231 -2.42 -14.64 4.57
N ASP A 232 -1.10 -14.79 4.44
CA ASP A 232 -0.23 -15.22 5.53
C ASP A 232 -0.19 -14.19 6.66
N ALA A 233 -0.02 -12.91 6.33
CA ALA A 233 -0.08 -11.82 7.31
C ALA A 233 -1.42 -11.77 8.06
N PHE A 234 -2.53 -12.03 7.37
CA PHE A 234 -3.84 -12.17 8.00
C PHE A 234 -3.89 -13.35 8.97
N ASN A 235 -3.40 -14.53 8.56
CA ASN A 235 -3.42 -15.73 9.40
C ASN A 235 -2.55 -15.56 10.65
N ASP A 236 -1.38 -14.93 10.52
CA ASP A 236 -0.50 -14.63 11.65
C ASP A 236 -1.19 -13.67 12.63
N HIS A 237 -1.81 -12.60 12.11
CA HIS A 237 -2.54 -11.62 12.92
C HIS A 237 -3.74 -12.24 13.65
N VAL A 238 -4.57 -13.02 12.94
CA VAL A 238 -5.72 -13.71 13.51
C VAL A 238 -5.32 -14.82 14.46
N GLY A 239 -4.24 -15.56 14.16
CA GLY A 239 -3.68 -16.58 15.03
C GLY A 239 -3.24 -15.97 16.36
N ALA A 240 -2.47 -14.88 16.32
CA ALA A 240 -2.04 -14.16 17.52
C ALA A 240 -3.23 -13.61 18.33
N GLY A 241 -4.20 -12.97 17.67
CA GLY A 241 -5.38 -12.43 18.34
C GLY A 241 -6.26 -13.52 18.97
N THR A 242 -6.40 -14.67 18.30
CA THR A 242 -7.15 -15.82 18.83
C THR A 242 -6.43 -16.45 20.01
N ALA A 243 -5.10 -16.58 19.96
CA ALA A 243 -4.30 -17.09 21.09
C ALA A 243 -4.42 -16.19 22.34
N MET A 244 -4.61 -14.89 22.15
CA MET A 244 -4.90 -13.93 23.23
C MET A 244 -6.37 -13.90 23.66
N ASN A 245 -7.21 -14.78 23.13
CA ASN A 245 -8.66 -14.81 23.38
C ASN A 245 -9.36 -13.46 23.09
N LEU A 246 -8.90 -12.72 22.08
CA LEU A 246 -9.54 -11.46 21.70
C LEU A 246 -10.98 -11.72 21.21
N PRO A 247 -11.97 -10.94 21.68
CA PRO A 247 -13.31 -10.96 21.12
C PRO A 247 -13.30 -10.72 19.60
N PHE A 248 -14.19 -11.40 18.87
CA PHE A 248 -14.16 -11.37 17.40
C PHE A 248 -14.30 -9.96 16.82
N LEU A 249 -15.05 -9.06 17.46
CA LEU A 249 -15.20 -7.66 17.02
C LEU A 249 -13.92 -6.87 17.19
N ILE A 250 -13.20 -7.06 18.29
CA ILE A 250 -11.89 -6.43 18.52
C ILE A 250 -10.92 -6.97 17.47
N LEU A 251 -10.91 -8.27 17.26
CA LEU A 251 -10.09 -8.88 16.21
C LEU A 251 -10.43 -8.33 14.82
N ALA A 252 -11.72 -8.26 14.46
CA ALA A 252 -12.18 -7.71 13.19
C ALA A 252 -11.74 -6.24 12.99
N ALA A 253 -11.85 -5.41 14.03
CA ALA A 253 -11.49 -3.99 13.99
C ALA A 253 -9.98 -3.76 13.76
N THR A 254 -9.14 -4.70 14.21
CA THR A 254 -7.68 -4.61 14.01
C THR A 254 -7.25 -4.99 12.59
N VAL A 255 -8.04 -5.77 11.85
CA VAL A 255 -7.68 -6.22 10.48
C VAL A 255 -7.48 -5.05 9.51
N PRO A 256 -8.37 -4.04 9.42
CA PRO A 256 -8.13 -2.86 8.58
C PRO A 256 -6.82 -2.13 8.88
N GLN A 257 -6.47 -2.03 10.16
CA GLN A 257 -5.33 -1.24 10.61
C GLN A 257 -3.99 -1.95 10.35
N PHE A 258 -3.91 -3.26 10.58
CA PHE A 258 -2.63 -4.00 10.56
C PHE A 258 -2.46 -4.91 9.34
N VAL A 259 -3.55 -5.39 8.75
CA VAL A 259 -3.49 -6.32 7.60
C VAL A 259 -3.80 -5.57 6.31
N ILE A 260 -4.94 -4.88 6.24
CA ILE A 260 -5.36 -4.21 5.00
C ILE A 260 -4.38 -3.07 4.67
N SER A 261 -3.93 -2.28 5.64
CA SER A 261 -2.95 -1.20 5.41
C SER A 261 -1.68 -1.70 4.70
N THR A 262 -1.14 -2.84 5.12
CA THR A 262 -0.01 -3.52 4.47
C THR A 262 -0.41 -4.09 3.11
N ALA A 263 -1.62 -4.65 3.00
CA ALA A 263 -2.14 -5.19 1.75
C ALA A 263 -2.36 -4.13 0.66
N LEU A 264 -2.58 -2.87 1.02
CA LEU A 264 -2.75 -1.79 0.06
C LEU A 264 -1.43 -1.30 -0.55
N HIS A 265 -0.28 -1.71 -0.01
CA HIS A 265 1.01 -1.35 -0.59
C HIS A 265 1.21 -2.03 -1.96
N GLY A 266 1.36 -1.24 -3.03
CA GLY A 266 1.56 -1.74 -4.40
C GLY A 266 0.30 -2.24 -5.11
N VAL A 267 -0.81 -2.45 -4.39
CA VAL A 267 -2.05 -3.04 -4.96
C VAL A 267 -2.64 -2.21 -6.11
N ALA A 268 -2.46 -0.89 -6.08
CA ALA A 268 -2.94 0.03 -7.10
C ALA A 268 -2.41 -0.30 -8.51
N LEU A 269 -1.23 -0.93 -8.60
CA LEU A 269 -0.63 -1.36 -9.86
C LEU A 269 -1.32 -2.59 -10.45
N CYS A 270 -2.03 -3.36 -9.63
CA CYS A 270 -2.69 -4.60 -10.03
C CYS A 270 -4.08 -4.38 -10.64
N VAL A 271 -4.52 -3.13 -10.85
CA VAL A 271 -5.86 -2.83 -11.39
C VAL A 271 -6.07 -3.37 -12.81
N SER A 272 -4.98 -3.52 -13.58
CA SER A 272 -5.00 -4.10 -14.93
C SER A 272 -4.95 -5.63 -14.94
N VAL A 273 -4.71 -6.27 -13.79
CA VAL A 273 -4.64 -7.74 -13.70
C VAL A 273 -6.05 -8.31 -13.83
N PRO A 274 -6.27 -9.25 -14.77
CA PRO A 274 -7.58 -9.88 -14.94
C PRO A 274 -8.10 -10.50 -13.63
N GLN A 275 -9.36 -10.23 -13.31
CA GLN A 275 -10.04 -10.76 -12.11
C GLN A 275 -9.43 -10.35 -10.75
N ALA A 276 -8.46 -9.44 -10.70
CA ALA A 276 -7.82 -9.03 -9.44
C ALA A 276 -8.83 -8.56 -8.38
N GLU A 277 -9.81 -7.74 -8.79
CA GLU A 277 -10.90 -7.29 -7.90
C GLU A 277 -11.68 -8.47 -7.30
N ARG A 278 -12.01 -9.47 -8.12
CA ARG A 278 -12.75 -10.67 -7.69
C ARG A 278 -11.91 -11.51 -6.72
N SER A 279 -10.64 -11.71 -7.01
CA SER A 279 -9.70 -12.48 -6.17
C SER A 279 -9.48 -11.81 -4.81
N LEU A 280 -9.31 -10.48 -4.78
CA LEU A 280 -9.21 -9.71 -3.53
C LEU A 280 -10.48 -9.82 -2.70
N ASN A 281 -11.65 -9.69 -3.34
CA ASN A 281 -12.94 -9.81 -2.64
C ASN A 281 -13.18 -11.23 -2.12
N HIS A 282 -12.74 -12.26 -2.85
CA HIS A 282 -12.81 -13.65 -2.40
C HIS A 282 -11.93 -13.89 -1.17
N MET A 283 -10.67 -13.48 -1.23
CA MET A 283 -9.73 -13.55 -0.10
C MET A 283 -10.27 -12.80 1.12
N HIS A 284 -10.82 -11.60 0.93
CA HIS A 284 -11.41 -10.81 2.01
C HIS A 284 -12.64 -11.52 2.63
N ALA A 285 -13.45 -12.21 1.83
CA ALA A 285 -14.55 -13.02 2.35
C ALA A 285 -14.05 -14.24 3.14
N GLU A 286 -12.96 -14.88 2.74
CA GLU A 286 -12.32 -15.95 3.53
C GLU A 286 -11.80 -15.43 4.86
N TRP A 287 -11.21 -14.23 4.88
CA TRP A 287 -10.81 -13.55 6.11
C TRP A 287 -12.00 -13.33 7.03
N ALA A 288 -13.11 -12.80 6.50
CA ALA A 288 -14.34 -12.60 7.28
C ALA A 288 -14.86 -13.92 7.86
N ARG A 289 -14.85 -15.02 7.09
CA ARG A 289 -15.24 -16.35 7.58
C ARG A 289 -14.37 -16.84 8.73
N SER A 290 -13.07 -16.63 8.65
CA SER A 290 -12.13 -16.98 9.72
C SER A 290 -12.46 -16.22 11.01
N VAL A 291 -12.63 -14.89 10.92
CA VAL A 291 -12.99 -14.05 12.07
C VAL A 291 -14.36 -14.44 12.65
N LEU A 292 -15.34 -14.71 11.79
CA LEU A 292 -16.69 -15.12 12.20
C LEU A 292 -16.75 -16.56 12.73
N GLY A 293 -15.70 -17.38 12.56
CA GLY A 293 -15.60 -18.72 13.14
C GLY A 293 -16.21 -19.82 12.29
N ILE A 294 -16.33 -19.57 10.98
CA ILE A 294 -16.87 -20.52 10.00
C ILE A 294 -15.84 -20.78 8.89
N ARG A 295 -14.56 -20.93 9.28
CA ARG A 295 -13.49 -21.30 8.37
C ARG A 295 -13.84 -22.64 7.69
N GLY A 296 -13.70 -22.70 6.36
CA GLY A 296 -14.02 -23.89 5.56
C GLY A 296 -15.47 -23.97 5.07
N HIS A 297 -16.36 -23.10 5.54
CA HIS A 297 -17.74 -23.02 5.04
C HIS A 297 -17.85 -22.12 3.81
N ARG A 298 -18.74 -22.46 2.87
CA ARG A 298 -18.95 -21.69 1.63
C ARG A 298 -20.13 -20.72 1.69
N GLN A 299 -20.97 -20.84 2.72
CA GLN A 299 -22.16 -20.03 2.93
C GLN A 299 -21.80 -18.55 3.18
N GLY A 300 -22.76 -17.68 2.87
CA GLY A 300 -22.65 -16.23 3.02
C GLY A 300 -22.08 -15.52 1.80
N GLY A 301 -22.78 -14.48 1.34
CA GLY A 301 -22.31 -13.59 0.29
C GLY A 301 -21.09 -12.79 0.76
N TRP A 302 -20.15 -12.53 -0.14
CA TRP A 302 -18.88 -11.86 0.19
C TRP A 302 -19.12 -10.49 0.83
N GLN A 303 -20.08 -9.75 0.27
CA GLN A 303 -20.48 -8.41 0.71
C GLN A 303 -21.04 -8.45 2.14
N ALA A 304 -21.91 -9.42 2.45
CA ALA A 304 -22.52 -9.55 3.77
C ALA A 304 -21.52 -9.99 4.84
N LEU A 305 -20.60 -10.91 4.50
CA LEU A 305 -19.54 -11.36 5.40
C LEU A 305 -18.60 -10.20 5.81
N VAL A 306 -18.15 -9.42 4.82
CA VAL A 306 -17.28 -8.25 5.02
C VAL A 306 -18.00 -7.18 5.87
N ALA A 307 -19.25 -6.86 5.53
CA ALA A 307 -20.05 -5.88 6.28
C ALA A 307 -20.28 -6.31 7.74
N CYS A 308 -20.54 -7.59 7.99
CA CYS A 308 -20.72 -8.13 9.35
C CYS A 308 -19.45 -8.08 10.21
N CYS A 309 -18.27 -7.98 9.59
CA CYS A 309 -17.01 -7.74 10.29
C CYS A 309 -16.75 -6.26 10.58
N GLY A 310 -17.67 -5.36 10.18
CA GLY A 310 -17.51 -3.92 10.35
C GLY A 310 -16.45 -3.31 9.43
N TRP A 311 -16.10 -3.99 8.34
CA TRP A 311 -15.11 -3.48 7.39
C TRP A 311 -15.76 -2.51 6.41
N PRO A 312 -15.23 -1.27 6.29
CA PRO A 312 -15.94 -0.18 5.63
C PRO A 312 -16.05 -0.36 4.11
N GLN A 313 -15.12 -1.09 3.51
CA GLN A 313 -15.05 -1.32 2.06
C GLN A 313 -14.50 -2.72 1.78
N ARG A 314 -14.86 -3.27 0.62
CA ARG A 314 -14.26 -4.53 0.15
C ARG A 314 -12.82 -4.29 -0.32
N LEU A 315 -11.93 -5.27 -0.12
CA LEU A 315 -10.53 -5.13 -0.49
C LEU A 315 -10.32 -4.85 -1.99
N GLY A 316 -11.13 -5.44 -2.86
CA GLY A 316 -11.13 -5.12 -4.28
C GLY A 316 -11.49 -3.66 -4.52
N THR A 317 -12.50 -3.13 -3.84
CA THR A 317 -12.90 -1.71 -3.90
C THR A 317 -11.80 -0.78 -3.39
N CYS A 318 -11.08 -1.16 -2.33
CA CYS A 318 -9.92 -0.41 -1.87
C CYS A 318 -8.82 -0.34 -2.93
N MET A 319 -8.54 -1.42 -3.66
CA MET A 319 -7.60 -1.41 -4.79
C MET A 319 -8.03 -0.41 -5.87
N LEU A 320 -9.31 -0.39 -6.24
CA LEU A 320 -9.85 0.56 -7.23
C LEU A 320 -9.61 2.01 -6.77
N GLY A 321 -9.87 2.30 -5.49
CA GLY A 321 -9.62 3.61 -4.91
C GLY A 321 -8.16 4.02 -4.92
N GLU A 322 -7.26 3.11 -4.52
CA GLU A 322 -5.82 3.39 -4.53
C GLU A 322 -5.27 3.58 -5.95
N ALA A 323 -5.81 2.89 -6.96
CA ALA A 323 -5.47 3.11 -8.37
C ALA A 323 -5.86 4.51 -8.87
N ILE A 324 -7.09 4.96 -8.58
CA ILE A 324 -7.55 6.32 -8.92
C ILE A 324 -6.73 7.38 -8.18
N MET A 325 -6.44 7.14 -6.89
CA MET A 325 -5.61 8.06 -6.10
C MET A 325 -4.15 8.09 -6.56
N LEU A 326 -3.65 7.00 -7.15
CA LEU A 326 -2.31 6.96 -7.76
C LEU A 326 -2.26 7.78 -9.04
N GLU A 327 -3.24 7.63 -9.93
CA GLU A 327 -3.40 8.49 -11.12
C GLU A 327 -3.46 9.97 -10.70
N ALA A 328 -4.28 10.29 -9.70
CA ALA A 328 -4.44 11.66 -9.21
C ALA A 328 -3.13 12.27 -8.68
N ARG A 329 -2.33 11.49 -7.93
CA ARG A 329 -1.01 11.92 -7.45
C ARG A 329 -0.08 12.27 -8.62
N MET A 330 0.01 11.38 -9.60
CA MET A 330 0.84 11.58 -10.79
C MET A 330 0.39 12.77 -11.64
N MET A 331 -0.92 12.99 -11.79
CA MET A 331 -1.48 14.10 -12.56
C MET A 331 -1.22 15.47 -11.92
N LEU A 332 -0.99 15.52 -10.61
CA LEU A 332 -0.61 16.73 -9.88
C LEU A 332 0.90 16.93 -9.74
N LEU A 333 1.73 16.09 -10.37
CA LEU A 333 3.16 16.38 -10.48
C LEU A 333 3.38 17.58 -11.44
N PRO A 334 4.54 18.27 -11.35
CA PRO A 334 4.89 19.33 -12.28
C PRO A 334 4.74 18.91 -13.75
N PRO A 335 4.37 19.80 -14.69
CA PRO A 335 4.20 19.45 -16.11
C PRO A 335 5.44 18.81 -16.74
N THR A 336 6.62 19.20 -16.28
CA THR A 336 7.93 18.68 -16.73
C THR A 336 8.32 17.37 -16.06
N ASN A 337 7.52 16.87 -15.11
CA ASN A 337 7.81 15.63 -14.41
C ASN A 337 7.60 14.42 -15.34
N PRO A 338 8.60 13.54 -15.53
CA PRO A 338 8.49 12.41 -16.45
C PRO A 338 7.35 11.43 -16.17
N ALA A 339 6.99 11.18 -14.91
CA ALA A 339 5.89 10.29 -14.57
C ALA A 339 4.55 10.84 -15.06
N ARG A 340 4.35 12.17 -14.93
CA ARG A 340 3.16 12.82 -15.48
C ARG A 340 3.13 12.77 -16.99
N MET A 341 4.25 13.07 -17.65
CA MET A 341 4.33 13.01 -19.12
C MET A 341 4.02 11.60 -19.64
N LEU A 342 4.66 10.58 -19.06
CA LEU A 342 4.41 9.18 -19.41
C LEU A 342 2.96 8.77 -19.17
N LEU A 343 2.35 9.20 -18.07
CA LEU A 343 0.94 8.94 -17.80
C LEU A 343 0.03 9.58 -18.87
N LEU A 344 0.30 10.83 -19.28
CA LEU A 344 -0.46 11.49 -20.33
C LEU A 344 -0.31 10.77 -21.68
N PHE A 345 0.88 10.30 -22.01
CA PHE A 345 1.10 9.47 -23.20
C PHE A 345 0.36 8.13 -23.09
N ALA A 346 0.44 7.45 -21.96
CA ALA A 346 -0.21 6.16 -21.74
C ALA A 346 -1.75 6.27 -21.79
N ARG A 347 -2.34 7.36 -21.28
CA ARG A 347 -3.78 7.63 -21.36
C ARG A 347 -4.29 7.79 -22.79
N ASN A 348 -3.42 8.27 -23.69
CA ASN A 348 -3.73 8.46 -25.11
C ASN A 348 -3.30 7.25 -25.96
N SER A 349 -2.76 6.20 -25.34
CA SER A 349 -2.35 4.99 -26.05
C SER A 349 -3.57 4.15 -26.43
N PHE A 350 -3.51 3.53 -27.62
CA PHE A 350 -4.48 2.51 -28.04
C PHE A 350 -4.17 1.12 -27.45
N LEU A 351 -3.00 0.95 -26.84
CA LEU A 351 -2.59 -0.32 -26.26
C LEU A 351 -3.14 -0.44 -24.82
N PRO A 352 -3.67 -1.62 -24.45
CA PRO A 352 -4.05 -1.90 -23.08
C PRO A 352 -2.87 -1.71 -22.13
N CYS A 353 -3.03 -0.85 -21.13
CA CYS A 353 -2.04 -0.64 -20.08
C CYS A 353 -2.72 -0.22 -18.77
N TRP A 354 -1.92 -0.03 -17.71
CA TRP A 354 -2.44 0.43 -16.42
C TRP A 354 -3.25 1.73 -16.55
N ALA A 355 -2.78 2.71 -17.33
CA ALA A 355 -3.46 3.99 -17.48
C ALA A 355 -4.83 3.87 -18.16
N THR A 356 -4.95 3.05 -19.20
CA THR A 356 -6.24 2.80 -19.87
C THR A 356 -7.18 2.03 -18.94
N ALA A 357 -6.69 1.08 -18.15
CA ALA A 357 -7.48 0.37 -17.15
C ALA A 357 -8.05 1.30 -16.06
N VAL A 358 -7.28 2.30 -15.61
CA VAL A 358 -7.78 3.32 -14.67
C VAL A 358 -8.82 4.23 -15.32
N MET A 359 -8.67 4.57 -16.61
CA MET A 359 -9.69 5.33 -17.33
C MET A 359 -11.01 4.57 -17.44
N ASP A 360 -10.95 3.29 -17.84
CA ASP A 360 -12.13 2.42 -17.91
C ASP A 360 -12.78 2.24 -16.53
N LEU A 361 -11.96 2.15 -15.47
CA LEU A 361 -12.44 2.13 -14.10
C LEU A 361 -13.23 3.39 -13.74
N ARG A 362 -12.75 4.59 -14.11
CA ARG A 362 -13.47 5.85 -13.85
C ARG A 362 -14.81 5.90 -14.58
N VAL A 363 -14.88 5.36 -15.80
CA VAL A 363 -16.14 5.21 -16.54
C VAL A 363 -17.10 4.25 -15.80
N ARG A 364 -16.61 3.08 -15.41
CA ARG A 364 -17.38 2.05 -14.67
C ARG A 364 -17.94 2.57 -13.34
N LEU A 365 -17.26 3.51 -12.69
CA LEU A 365 -17.69 4.15 -11.43
C LEU A 365 -18.55 5.41 -11.64
N GLY A 366 -19.21 5.54 -12.79
CA GLY A 366 -20.13 6.64 -13.06
C GLY A 366 -19.49 7.88 -13.69
N ASN A 367 -18.50 7.68 -14.57
CA ASN A 367 -17.78 8.74 -15.28
C ASN A 367 -17.06 9.74 -14.35
N LEU A 368 -16.28 9.22 -13.41
CA LEU A 368 -15.51 10.03 -12.49
C LEU A 368 -14.53 10.97 -13.22
N PRO A 369 -14.53 12.28 -12.89
CA PRO A 369 -13.52 13.20 -13.43
C PRO A 369 -12.13 12.84 -12.89
N ASP A 370 -11.09 13.11 -13.69
CA ASP A 370 -9.74 13.13 -13.11
C ASP A 370 -9.56 14.36 -12.22
N ILE A 371 -8.54 14.31 -11.36
CA ILE A 371 -8.33 15.35 -10.35
C ILE A 371 -8.11 16.75 -10.94
N ARG A 372 -7.50 16.86 -12.14
CA ARG A 372 -7.29 18.16 -12.77
C ARG A 372 -8.60 18.74 -13.28
N ARG A 373 -9.42 17.92 -13.95
CA ARG A 373 -10.76 18.32 -14.40
C ARG A 373 -11.67 18.71 -13.24
N TRP A 374 -11.54 18.04 -12.09
CA TRP A 374 -12.31 18.36 -10.90
C TRP A 374 -11.84 19.64 -10.19
N LEU A 375 -10.52 19.85 -10.06
CA LEU A 375 -9.95 21.04 -9.42
C LEU A 375 -10.09 22.32 -10.25
N GLY A 376 -10.07 22.19 -11.58
CA GLY A 376 -9.83 23.31 -12.49
C GLY A 376 -8.33 23.60 -12.66
N ASP A 377 -7.97 24.24 -13.76
CA ASP A 377 -6.56 24.40 -14.17
C ASP A 377 -5.75 25.24 -13.18
N GLU A 378 -6.28 26.36 -12.69
CA GLU A 378 -5.59 27.26 -11.75
C GLU A 378 -5.18 26.55 -10.46
N MET A 379 -6.12 25.82 -9.83
CA MET A 379 -5.84 25.08 -8.60
C MET A 379 -4.95 23.86 -8.85
N ALA A 380 -5.07 23.24 -10.02
CA ALA A 380 -4.21 22.12 -10.40
C ALA A 380 -2.76 22.56 -10.71
N GLU A 381 -2.56 23.79 -11.19
CA GLU A 381 -1.24 24.42 -11.33
C GLU A 381 -0.63 24.75 -9.96
N ALA A 382 -1.40 25.38 -9.08
CA ALA A 382 -0.97 25.65 -7.71
C ALA A 382 -0.58 24.36 -6.97
N ALA A 383 -1.39 23.30 -7.07
CA ALA A 383 -1.09 21.98 -6.51
C ALA A 383 0.14 21.30 -7.14
N SER A 384 0.52 21.68 -8.36
CA SER A 384 1.72 21.14 -9.01
C SER A 384 3.01 21.75 -8.48
N LEU A 385 2.95 22.98 -7.98
CA LEU A 385 4.09 23.73 -7.46
C LEU A 385 4.23 23.60 -5.93
N ASP A 386 3.10 23.55 -5.21
CA ASP A 386 3.07 23.52 -3.74
C ASP A 386 2.64 22.15 -3.18
N PRO A 387 3.51 21.43 -2.44
CA PRO A 387 3.19 20.15 -1.81
C PRO A 387 2.03 20.19 -0.80
N ALA A 388 1.84 21.29 -0.06
CA ALA A 388 0.76 21.45 0.90
C ALA A 388 -0.59 21.60 0.19
N VAL A 389 -0.63 22.42 -0.87
CA VAL A 389 -1.81 22.53 -1.75
C VAL A 389 -2.12 21.18 -2.39
N ARG A 390 -1.10 20.47 -2.89
CA ARG A 390 -1.24 19.12 -3.45
C ARG A 390 -1.90 18.15 -2.48
N ARG A 391 -1.38 18.08 -1.24
CA ARG A 391 -1.89 17.19 -0.20
C ARG A 391 -3.34 17.50 0.15
N ASN A 392 -3.68 18.79 0.28
CA ASN A 392 -5.04 19.22 0.56
C ASN A 392 -6.00 18.90 -0.59
N SER A 393 -5.59 19.14 -1.83
CA SER A 393 -6.35 18.82 -3.03
C SER A 393 -6.60 17.31 -3.18
N LEU A 394 -5.58 16.47 -2.96
CA LEU A 394 -5.72 15.02 -2.96
C LEU A 394 -6.67 14.53 -1.86
N ARG A 395 -6.57 15.10 -0.65
CA ARG A 395 -7.48 14.76 0.46
C ARG A 395 -8.92 15.08 0.10
N ARG A 396 -9.18 16.29 -0.42
CA ARG A 396 -10.53 16.71 -0.83
C ARG A 396 -11.06 15.85 -1.98
N PHE A 397 -10.23 15.55 -2.98
CA PHE A 397 -10.62 14.67 -4.09
C PHE A 397 -11.01 13.28 -3.59
N ARG A 398 -10.23 12.70 -2.67
CA ARG A 398 -10.55 11.42 -2.03
C ARG A 398 -11.90 11.49 -1.31
N THR A 399 -12.11 12.48 -0.46
CA THR A 399 -13.32 12.57 0.37
C THR A 399 -14.59 12.94 -0.39
N THR A 400 -14.47 13.78 -1.42
CA THR A 400 -15.62 14.37 -2.11
C THR A 400 -16.02 13.62 -3.38
N ILE A 401 -15.07 12.96 -4.05
CA ILE A 401 -15.31 12.30 -5.34
C ILE A 401 -15.09 10.78 -5.21
N VAL A 402 -13.88 10.36 -4.81
CA VAL A 402 -13.51 8.94 -4.88
C VAL A 402 -14.27 8.11 -3.86
N SER A 403 -14.23 8.47 -2.58
CA SER A 403 -14.88 7.71 -1.51
C SER A 403 -16.39 7.58 -1.70
N PRO A 404 -17.16 8.64 -2.01
CA PRO A 404 -18.60 8.51 -2.23
C PRO A 404 -18.96 7.55 -3.37
N SER A 405 -18.25 7.63 -4.51
CA SER A 405 -18.51 6.73 -5.64
C SER A 405 -18.15 5.28 -5.34
N LEU A 406 -17.08 5.03 -4.58
CA LEU A 406 -16.73 3.67 -4.15
C LEU A 406 -17.73 3.13 -3.11
N THR A 407 -18.22 3.97 -2.20
CA THR A 407 -19.27 3.59 -1.25
C THR A 407 -20.56 3.23 -1.99
N GLN A 408 -20.96 4.03 -3.00
CA GLN A 408 -22.13 3.71 -3.82
C GLN A 408 -21.92 2.41 -4.61
N TYR A 409 -20.72 2.18 -5.13
CA TYR A 409 -20.35 0.95 -5.83
C TYR A 409 -20.48 -0.28 -4.93
N ASP A 410 -19.99 -0.21 -3.68
CA ASP A 410 -20.14 -1.27 -2.69
C ASP A 410 -21.59 -1.46 -2.25
N GLN A 411 -22.34 -0.37 -2.05
CA GLN A 411 -23.75 -0.41 -1.70
C GLN A 411 -24.59 -1.11 -2.78
N THR A 412 -24.33 -0.80 -4.05
CA THR A 412 -25.02 -1.43 -5.19
C THR A 412 -24.71 -2.94 -5.24
N ALA A 413 -23.44 -3.29 -5.02
CA ALA A 413 -23.02 -4.70 -4.99
C ALA A 413 -23.62 -5.45 -3.79
N PHE A 414 -23.88 -4.75 -2.69
CA PHE A 414 -24.51 -5.29 -1.49
C PHE A 414 -26.02 -5.50 -1.69
N GLU A 415 -26.74 -4.50 -2.21
CA GLU A 415 -28.16 -4.59 -2.53
C GLU A 415 -28.44 -5.71 -3.55
N ALA A 416 -27.62 -5.82 -4.60
CA ALA A 416 -27.73 -6.90 -5.57
C ALA A 416 -27.50 -8.29 -4.95
N ALA A 417 -26.62 -8.39 -3.94
CA ALA A 417 -26.40 -9.66 -3.22
C ALA A 417 -27.59 -10.01 -2.32
N GLY A 418 -28.17 -9.02 -1.63
CA GLY A 418 -29.32 -9.23 -0.76
C GLY A 418 -30.62 -9.53 -1.50
N ALA A 419 -30.84 -8.95 -2.69
CA ALA A 419 -32.01 -9.25 -3.52
C ALA A 419 -32.06 -10.72 -4.00
N ASN A 420 -30.91 -11.40 -4.04
CA ASN A 420 -30.80 -12.82 -4.41
C ASN A 420 -30.86 -13.77 -3.20
N ALA A 421 -30.97 -13.25 -1.98
CA ALA A 421 -31.11 -14.05 -0.79
C ALA A 421 -32.59 -14.14 -0.39
N ASP A 422 -33.12 -15.34 -0.16
CA ASP A 422 -34.46 -15.57 0.43
C ASP A 422 -34.59 -15.09 1.90
N TRP A 423 -33.65 -14.25 2.35
CA TRP A 423 -33.50 -13.73 3.69
C TRP A 423 -33.36 -12.21 3.60
N PRO A 424 -33.97 -11.40 4.50
CA PRO A 424 -33.79 -9.95 4.53
C PRO A 424 -32.38 -9.57 5.02
N VAL A 425 -31.34 -10.00 4.30
CA VAL A 425 -29.93 -9.64 4.52
C VAL A 425 -29.78 -8.11 4.55
N CYS A 426 -30.52 -7.39 3.71
CA CYS A 426 -30.42 -5.93 3.58
C CYS A 426 -31.05 -5.13 4.73
N GLU A 427 -32.18 -5.56 5.32
CA GLU A 427 -32.88 -4.76 6.36
C GLU A 427 -32.11 -4.71 7.69
N PHE A 428 -31.33 -5.76 8.00
CA PHE A 428 -30.60 -5.89 9.27
C PHE A 428 -29.12 -5.48 9.19
N LEU A 429 -28.69 -4.99 8.03
CA LEU A 429 -27.31 -4.57 7.73
C LEU A 429 -27.19 -3.06 7.45
N HIS A 430 -28.14 -2.25 7.92
CA HIS A 430 -27.82 -0.85 8.24
C HIS A 430 -26.69 -0.85 9.28
N THR A 431 -25.46 -0.83 8.79
CA THR A 431 -24.26 -0.60 9.60
C THR A 431 -24.49 0.67 10.38
N PRO A 432 -24.32 0.66 11.72
CA PRO A 432 -23.95 1.89 12.39
C PRO A 432 -22.65 2.34 11.70
N CYS A 433 -22.72 3.50 11.04
CA CYS A 433 -21.55 4.30 10.74
C CYS A 433 -20.67 4.36 11.99
N ASP A 434 -19.37 4.20 11.78
CA ASP A 434 -18.31 4.26 12.77
C ASP A 434 -18.39 3.16 13.84
N PHE A 435 -17.42 2.23 13.80
CA PHE A 435 -17.13 1.33 14.90
C PHE A 435 -16.97 2.21 16.16
N PRO A 436 -17.94 2.25 17.09
CA PRO A 436 -17.86 3.21 18.17
C PRO A 436 -16.67 2.78 19.02
N MET A 437 -15.70 3.67 19.23
CA MET A 437 -14.69 3.49 20.29
C MET A 437 -15.33 3.09 21.63
N LEU A 438 -16.61 3.48 21.84
CA LEU A 438 -17.49 3.04 22.91
C LEU A 438 -17.65 1.51 23.06
N LEU A 439 -17.50 0.68 22.01
CA LEU A 439 -17.52 -0.79 22.14
C LEU A 439 -16.21 -1.36 22.69
N LEU A 440 -15.09 -0.63 22.56
CA LEU A 440 -13.82 -0.96 23.23
C LEU A 440 -13.86 -0.54 24.71
N GLU A 441 -14.65 0.47 25.03
CA GLU A 441 -14.92 0.93 26.41
C GLU A 441 -16.05 0.13 27.09
N ALA A 442 -16.86 -0.60 26.31
CA ALA A 442 -17.94 -1.43 26.82
C ALA A 442 -17.37 -2.68 27.52
N ASN A 443 -17.63 -2.78 28.82
CA ASN A 443 -17.22 -3.91 29.65
C ASN A 443 -18.16 -5.11 29.43
N PHE A 444 -18.12 -5.71 28.24
CA PHE A 444 -18.96 -6.85 27.89
C PHE A 444 -18.41 -8.16 28.47
N SER A 445 -19.32 -8.97 29.00
CA SER A 445 -19.05 -10.37 29.36
C SER A 445 -18.71 -11.22 28.13
N SER A 446 -18.00 -12.33 28.35
CA SER A 446 -17.70 -13.31 27.29
C SER A 446 -18.96 -13.83 26.57
N THR A 447 -20.07 -13.93 27.29
CA THR A 447 -21.38 -14.32 26.77
C THR A 447 -21.93 -13.29 25.77
N GLN A 448 -21.84 -11.99 26.07
CA GLN A 448 -22.30 -10.92 25.18
C GLN A 448 -21.48 -10.87 23.87
N TRP A 449 -20.16 -11.08 23.94
CA TRP A 449 -19.31 -11.18 22.75
C TRP A 449 -19.69 -12.36 21.86
N LYS A 450 -20.02 -13.52 22.46
CA LYS A 450 -20.52 -14.69 21.72
C LYS A 450 -21.86 -14.39 21.05
N SER A 451 -22.77 -13.68 21.72
CA SER A 451 -24.07 -13.28 21.12
C SER A 451 -23.89 -12.39 19.90
N LEU A 452 -22.98 -11.42 19.95
CA LEU A 452 -22.69 -10.54 18.82
C LEU A 452 -22.13 -11.32 17.62
N ARG A 453 -21.29 -12.33 17.86
CA ARG A 453 -20.73 -13.20 16.82
C ARG A 453 -21.81 -14.05 16.15
N VAL A 454 -22.66 -14.65 16.98
CA VAL A 454 -23.86 -15.39 16.55
C VAL A 454 -24.73 -14.53 15.64
N TRP A 455 -25.01 -13.30 16.04
CA TRP A 455 -25.84 -12.37 15.28
C TRP A 455 -25.18 -11.96 13.95
N ALA A 456 -23.89 -11.67 13.97
CA ALA A 456 -23.12 -11.38 12.77
C ALA A 456 -23.14 -12.56 11.77
N LEU A 457 -22.96 -13.78 12.26
CA LEU A 457 -22.97 -14.98 11.42
C LEU A 457 -24.34 -15.25 10.80
N VAL A 458 -25.41 -15.12 11.58
CA VAL A 458 -26.79 -15.31 11.11
C VAL A 458 -27.14 -14.28 10.04
N ARG A 459 -26.78 -13.00 10.24
CA ARG A 459 -26.98 -11.96 9.23
C ARG A 459 -26.19 -12.22 7.95
N ALA A 460 -24.94 -12.68 8.07
CA ALA A 460 -24.09 -12.92 6.92
C ALA A 460 -24.50 -14.14 6.09
N THR A 461 -25.08 -15.17 6.73
CA THR A 461 -25.29 -16.49 6.10
C THR A 461 -26.75 -16.91 5.94
N GLY A 462 -27.68 -16.30 6.70
CA GLY A 462 -29.06 -16.78 6.81
C GLY A 462 -29.13 -18.22 7.34
N CYS A 463 -28.13 -18.67 8.10
CA CYS A 463 -28.05 -20.02 8.64
C CYS A 463 -27.96 -20.00 10.17
N TRP A 464 -28.37 -21.10 10.79
CA TRP A 464 -28.13 -21.40 12.19
C TRP A 464 -26.62 -21.46 12.48
N PRO A 465 -26.13 -20.75 13.51
CA PRO A 465 -24.72 -20.59 13.80
C PRO A 465 -24.14 -21.79 14.57
N LEU A 466 -24.57 -23.01 14.22
CA LEU A 466 -24.23 -24.26 14.91
C LEU A 466 -22.71 -24.53 15.02
N PRO A 467 -21.85 -24.10 14.06
CA PRO A 467 -20.40 -24.22 14.21
C PRO A 467 -19.81 -23.51 15.43
N LEU A 468 -20.46 -22.44 15.91
CA LEU A 468 -20.03 -21.76 17.13
C LEU A 468 -20.29 -22.58 18.41
N PHE A 469 -21.05 -23.68 18.30
CA PHE A 469 -21.46 -24.58 19.38
C PHE A 469 -20.91 -26.00 19.21
N GLY A 470 -19.89 -26.18 18.36
CA GLY A 470 -19.19 -27.47 18.18
C GLY A 470 -19.81 -28.40 17.14
N MET A 471 -20.82 -27.96 16.39
CA MET A 471 -21.34 -28.73 15.26
C MET A 471 -20.54 -28.46 13.97
N THR A 472 -20.56 -29.39 13.02
CA THR A 472 -19.74 -29.26 11.80
C THR A 472 -20.42 -28.52 10.65
N GLU A 473 -21.73 -28.25 10.71
CA GLU A 473 -22.50 -27.74 9.58
C GLU A 473 -23.31 -26.48 9.90
N LEU A 474 -23.39 -25.58 8.91
CA LEU A 474 -24.36 -24.48 8.89
C LEU A 474 -25.67 -24.99 8.30
N GLN A 475 -26.76 -24.90 9.06
CA GLN A 475 -28.08 -25.37 8.63
C GLN A 475 -29.02 -24.18 8.42
N ARG A 476 -29.85 -24.21 7.36
CA ARG A 476 -30.90 -23.18 7.17
C ARG A 476 -32.14 -23.45 8.02
N VAL A 477 -32.41 -24.72 8.29
CA VAL A 477 -33.61 -25.22 8.94
C VAL A 477 -33.21 -26.23 10.00
N LEU A 478 -33.83 -26.17 11.17
CA LEU A 478 -33.75 -27.19 12.21
C LEU A 478 -34.94 -28.15 12.10
N ASP A 479 -34.75 -29.41 12.45
CA ASP A 479 -35.81 -30.42 12.41
C ASP A 479 -37.03 -30.00 13.24
N PHE A 480 -36.80 -29.34 14.38
CA PHE A 480 -37.83 -28.76 15.22
C PHE A 480 -37.35 -27.51 15.97
N CYS A 481 -38.30 -26.65 16.35
CA CYS A 481 -38.10 -25.50 17.22
C CYS A 481 -38.04 -25.97 18.69
N PRO A 482 -36.94 -25.75 19.42
CA PRO A 482 -36.82 -26.11 20.82
C PRO A 482 -37.71 -25.28 21.76
N LEU A 483 -38.29 -24.17 21.29
CA LEU A 483 -39.16 -23.33 22.12
C LEU A 483 -40.65 -23.64 21.98
N CYS A 484 -41.14 -23.87 20.76
CA CYS A 484 -42.56 -24.11 20.51
C CYS A 484 -42.87 -25.48 19.86
N GLY A 485 -41.85 -26.27 19.54
CA GLY A 485 -42.00 -27.61 18.95
C GLY A 485 -42.34 -27.65 17.46
N ALA A 486 -42.43 -26.50 16.77
CA ALA A 486 -42.72 -26.46 15.33
C ALA A 486 -41.67 -27.22 14.50
N SER A 487 -42.09 -28.08 13.58
CA SER A 487 -41.19 -28.80 12.67
C SER A 487 -40.61 -27.89 11.59
N LEU A 488 -39.40 -28.19 11.11
CA LEU A 488 -38.72 -27.44 10.04
C LEU A 488 -38.58 -25.94 10.37
N ALA A 489 -38.02 -25.65 11.54
CA ALA A 489 -37.85 -24.30 12.04
C ALA A 489 -36.66 -23.60 11.37
N ASP A 490 -36.95 -22.63 10.51
CA ASP A 490 -35.97 -21.71 9.95
C ASP A 490 -35.80 -20.46 10.84
N LEU A 491 -34.90 -19.56 10.44
CA LEU A 491 -34.69 -18.31 11.16
C LEU A 491 -35.90 -17.36 11.08
N CYS A 492 -36.73 -17.46 10.04
CA CYS A 492 -37.93 -16.64 9.89
C CYS A 492 -38.94 -17.02 10.97
N HIS A 493 -39.12 -18.31 11.19
CA HIS A 493 -39.96 -18.86 12.25
C HIS A 493 -39.58 -18.26 13.61
N ILE A 494 -38.30 -18.32 14.00
CA ILE A 494 -37.88 -17.80 15.30
C ILE A 494 -37.99 -16.28 15.42
N LEU A 495 -37.72 -15.54 14.35
CA LEU A 495 -37.75 -14.08 14.39
C LEU A 495 -39.15 -13.46 14.27
N GLN A 496 -40.11 -14.18 13.69
CA GLN A 496 -41.40 -13.60 13.31
C GLN A 496 -42.63 -14.42 13.72
N LEU A 497 -42.51 -15.74 13.88
CA LEU A 497 -43.67 -16.64 13.99
C LEU A 497 -43.70 -17.49 15.28
N CYS A 498 -42.59 -17.55 16.02
CA CYS A 498 -42.48 -18.44 17.17
C CYS A 498 -43.11 -17.79 18.41
N SER A 499 -44.11 -18.47 18.98
CA SER A 499 -44.78 -18.04 20.23
C SER A 499 -43.84 -17.96 21.43
N GLY A 500 -42.76 -18.75 21.43
CA GLY A 500 -41.74 -18.72 22.48
C GLY A 500 -40.85 -17.47 22.46
N THR A 501 -40.88 -16.70 21.37
CA THR A 501 -40.07 -15.48 21.16
C THR A 501 -40.92 -14.25 20.84
N GLU A 502 -42.24 -14.40 20.74
CA GLU A 502 -43.21 -13.36 20.37
C GLU A 502 -43.16 -12.13 21.31
N SER A 503 -42.87 -12.33 22.59
CA SER A 503 -42.76 -11.25 23.59
C SER A 503 -41.38 -10.59 23.66
N MET A 504 -40.40 -11.08 22.88
CA MET A 504 -39.03 -10.59 22.92
C MET A 504 -38.75 -9.64 21.74
N ARG A 505 -37.93 -8.62 21.98
CA ARG A 505 -37.43 -7.77 20.87
C ARG A 505 -36.60 -8.64 19.93
N LYS A 506 -36.75 -8.48 18.60
CA LYS A 506 -36.04 -9.27 17.57
C LYS A 506 -34.52 -9.40 17.80
N GLU A 507 -33.89 -8.35 18.33
CA GLU A 507 -32.46 -8.32 18.68
C GLU A 507 -32.10 -9.22 19.89
N LEU A 508 -33.03 -9.40 20.83
CA LEU A 508 -32.91 -10.24 22.03
C LEU A 508 -33.35 -11.68 21.79
N VAL A 509 -34.27 -11.90 20.84
CA VAL A 509 -34.79 -13.21 20.42
C VAL A 509 -33.67 -14.17 20.06
N LEU A 510 -32.74 -13.73 19.19
CA LEU A 510 -31.72 -14.62 18.67
C LEU A 510 -30.63 -14.90 19.71
N CYS A 511 -30.30 -13.91 20.54
CA CYS A 511 -29.35 -14.09 21.65
C CYS A 511 -29.87 -15.13 22.64
N TYR A 512 -31.17 -15.07 22.98
CA TYR A 512 -31.81 -16.03 23.87
C TYR A 512 -31.90 -17.42 23.25
N PHE A 513 -32.42 -17.53 22.03
CA PHE A 513 -32.58 -18.80 21.35
C PHE A 513 -31.26 -19.54 21.15
N VAL A 514 -30.23 -18.82 20.70
CA VAL A 514 -28.93 -19.41 20.36
C VAL A 514 -28.08 -19.71 21.60
N MET A 515 -28.19 -18.96 22.69
CA MET A 515 -27.40 -19.23 23.90
C MET A 515 -28.07 -20.13 24.92
N VAL A 516 -29.40 -20.26 24.87
CA VAL A 516 -30.16 -21.08 25.82
C VAL A 516 -30.68 -22.36 25.17
N ALA A 517 -31.24 -22.28 23.96
CA ALA A 517 -31.93 -23.41 23.34
C ALA A 517 -31.04 -24.26 22.42
N ILE A 518 -30.09 -23.67 21.67
CA ILE A 518 -29.17 -24.43 20.80
C ILE A 518 -28.18 -25.31 21.59
N PRO A 519 -27.60 -24.89 22.72
CA PRO A 519 -26.73 -25.78 23.51
C PRO A 519 -27.46 -27.02 24.02
N GLN A 520 -28.78 -26.92 24.30
CA GLN A 520 -29.60 -28.07 24.68
C GLN A 520 -29.76 -29.09 23.54
N LEU A 521 -29.81 -28.62 22.28
CA LEU A 521 -29.80 -29.46 21.08
C LEU A 521 -28.42 -30.11 20.81
N ALA A 522 -27.34 -29.41 21.12
CA ALA A 522 -25.97 -29.93 20.97
C ALA A 522 -25.66 -31.03 22.00
N VAL A 523 -26.14 -30.87 23.25
CA VAL A 523 -26.00 -31.89 24.31
C VAL A 523 -26.84 -33.13 24.01
N SER A 524 -28.06 -33.00 23.48
CA SER A 524 -28.93 -34.14 23.18
C SER A 524 -28.44 -35.00 22.00
N ARG A 525 -27.72 -34.42 21.03
CA ARG A 525 -27.10 -35.17 19.92
C ARG A 525 -25.76 -35.82 20.27
N THR A 526 -25.04 -35.32 21.29
CA THR A 526 -23.76 -35.90 21.74
C THR A 526 -23.94 -36.98 22.81
N SER A 527 -25.07 -37.01 23.53
CA SER A 527 -25.44 -38.08 24.48
C SER A 527 -26.10 -39.30 23.81
N GLY A 528 -26.15 -39.35 22.48
CA GLY A 528 -26.79 -40.40 21.69
C GLY A 528 -25.84 -41.36 20.97
N THR A 529 -24.59 -41.49 21.43
CA THR A 529 -23.64 -42.54 21.01
C THR A 529 -23.37 -43.52 22.14
#